data_AF-A0A959XT08-F1
#
_entry.id   AF-A0A959XT08-F1
#
_cell.length_a   1.000
_cell.length_b   1.000
_cell.length_c   1.000
_cell.angle_alpha   90.00
_cell.angle_beta   90.00
_cell.angle_gamma   90.00
#
_symmetry.space_group_name_H-M   'P 1'
#
loop_
_entity.id
_entity.type
_entity.pdbx_description
1 polymer ?
#
loop_
_entity_poly.entity_id
_entity_poly.type
_entity_poly.pdbx_seq_one_letter_code
_entity_poly.pdbx_strand_id
1 'polypeptide(L)' 'MTLIIIFSVLLIAPLTAFLAGQRGYDIMTWYVVGLVTGPLGLLAGLLPKRSHEPEALFGQGGQLC' A
#
# COMPACT_ATOMS: atom_id res chain seq x y z
N MET A 1 6.78 -17.09 19.90
CA MET A 1 6.92 -15.71 19.38
C MET A 1 7.77 -15.65 18.12
N THR A 2 8.97 -16.24 18.11
CA THR A 2 9.90 -16.20 16.96
C THR A 2 9.31 -16.77 15.66
N LEU A 3 8.60 -17.91 15.73
CA LEU A 3 7.91 -18.50 14.57
C LEU A 3 6.88 -17.57 13.92
N ILE A 4 6.14 -16.81 14.73
CA ILE A 4 5.12 -15.87 14.25
C ILE A 4 5.79 -14.69 13.53
N ILE A 5 6.92 -14.21 14.07
CA ILE A 5 7.72 -13.15 13.46
C ILE A 5 8.30 -13.64 12.12
N ILE A 6 8.88 -14.85 12.08
CA ILE A 6 9.44 -15.44 10.87
C ILE A 6 8.38 -15.57 9.78
N PHE A 7 7.18 -16.07 10.14
CA PHE A 7 6.08 -16.20 9.19
C PHE A 7 5.59 -14.83 8.67
N SER A 8 5.57 -13.84 9.54
CA SER A 8 5.17 -12.47 9.17
C SER A 8 6.18 -11.80 8.23
N VAL A 9 7.48 -11.99 8.48
CA VAL A 9 8.57 -11.39 7.68
C VAL A 9 8.78 -12.10 6.35
N LEU A 10 8.72 -13.44 6.33
CA LEU A 10 9.03 -14.25 5.14
C LEU A 10 7.85 -14.45 4.19
N LEU A 11 6.61 -14.39 4.70
CA LEU A 11 5.42 -14.65 3.87
C LEU A 11 4.51 -13.44 3.80
N ILE A 12 4.06 -12.91 4.95
CA ILE A 12 3.00 -11.91 4.94
C ILE A 12 3.49 -10.57 4.38
N ALA A 13 4.61 -10.05 4.86
CA ALA A 13 5.18 -8.79 4.39
C ALA A 13 5.52 -8.80 2.88
N PRO A 14 6.23 -9.80 2.32
CA PRO A 14 6.50 -9.83 0.89
C PRO A 14 5.24 -10.06 0.04
N LEU A 15 4.27 -10.84 0.51
CA LEU A 15 3.00 -11.03 -0.21
C LEU A 15 2.20 -9.72 -0.28
N THR A 16 2.18 -8.96 0.82
CA THR A 16 1.53 -7.64 0.89
C THR A 16 2.19 -6.65 -0.07
N ALA A 17 3.53 -6.59 -0.04
CA ALA A 17 4.31 -5.73 -0.92
C ALA A 17 4.16 -6.10 -2.40
N PHE A 18 4.09 -7.41 -2.72
CA PHE A 18 3.86 -7.90 -4.07
C PHE A 18 2.48 -7.50 -4.61
N LEU A 19 1.41 -7.71 -3.81
CA LEU A 19 0.05 -7.33 -4.17
C LEU A 19 -0.11 -5.81 -4.35
N ALA A 20 0.57 -5.02 -3.53
CA ALA A 20 0.57 -3.57 -3.64
C ALA A 20 1.40 -3.09 -4.86
N GLY A 21 2.56 -3.72 -5.11
CA GLY A 21 3.42 -3.43 -6.25
C GLY A 21 2.73 -3.68 -7.60
N GLN A 22 1.94 -4.76 -7.72
CA GLN A 22 1.13 -5.01 -8.93
C GLN A 22 0.07 -3.93 -9.19
N ARG A 23 -0.33 -3.18 -8.15
CA ARG A 23 -1.26 -2.06 -8.25
C ARG A 23 -0.54 -0.70 -8.45
N GLY A 24 0.77 -0.72 -8.59
CA GLY A 24 1.61 0.46 -8.78
C GLY A 24 1.82 1.28 -7.51
N TYR A 25 1.66 0.69 -6.32
CA TYR A 25 2.10 1.32 -5.08
C TYR A 25 3.60 1.09 -4.83
N ASP A 26 4.18 1.91 -3.95
CA ASP A 26 5.55 1.71 -3.50
C ASP A 26 5.71 0.43 -2.66
N ILE A 27 6.58 -0.46 -3.12
CA ILE A 27 6.81 -1.79 -2.57
C ILE A 27 7.36 -1.68 -1.14
N MET A 28 8.29 -0.75 -0.89
CA MET A 28 8.92 -0.65 0.44
C MET A 28 7.95 -0.17 1.51
N THR A 29 7.14 0.85 1.19
CA THR A 29 6.09 1.32 2.10
C THR A 29 5.14 0.18 2.48
N TRP A 30 4.70 -0.61 1.51
CA TRP A 30 3.77 -1.72 1.76
C TRP A 30 4.38 -2.94 2.45
N TYR A 31 5.70 -3.15 2.29
CA TYR A 31 6.43 -4.16 3.05
C TYR A 31 6.42 -3.85 4.56
N VAL A 32 6.70 -2.60 4.93
CA VAL A 32 6.67 -2.15 6.34
C VAL A 32 5.26 -2.25 6.91
N VAL A 33 4.25 -1.87 6.14
CA VAL A 33 2.84 -2.01 6.54
C VAL A 33 2.51 -3.48 6.83
N GLY A 34 2.87 -4.40 5.93
CA GLY A 34 2.67 -5.83 6.13
C GLY A 34 3.43 -6.41 7.34
N LEU A 35 4.58 -5.83 7.68
CA LEU A 35 5.38 -6.23 8.84
C LEU A 35 4.75 -5.76 10.17
N VAL A 36 4.18 -4.56 10.20
CA VAL A 36 3.58 -3.95 11.41
C VAL A 36 2.15 -4.45 11.64
N THR A 37 1.35 -4.52 10.58
CA THR A 37 -0.07 -4.90 10.66
C THR A 37 -0.31 -6.39 10.44
N GLY A 38 0.73 -7.13 10.05
CA GLY A 38 0.64 -8.56 9.78
C GLY A 38 -0.39 -8.85 8.68
N PRO A 39 -1.27 -9.86 8.86
CA PRO A 39 -2.22 -10.25 7.83
C PRO A 39 -3.27 -9.17 7.50
N LEU A 40 -3.48 -8.19 8.38
CA LEU A 40 -4.35 -7.04 8.08
C LEU A 40 -3.74 -6.14 6.99
N GLY A 41 -2.40 -6.12 6.86
CA GLY A 41 -1.69 -5.39 5.81
C GLY A 41 -2.04 -5.88 4.42
N LEU A 42 -2.34 -7.18 4.26
CA LEU A 42 -2.79 -7.75 2.97
C LEU A 42 -4.08 -7.09 2.51
N LEU A 43 -5.04 -6.88 3.41
CA LEU A 43 -6.31 -6.21 3.11
C LEU A 43 -6.07 -4.74 2.75
N ALA A 44 -5.11 -4.09 3.42
CA ALA A 44 -4.71 -2.74 3.08
C ALA A 44 -4.07 -2.68 1.67
N GLY A 45 -3.21 -3.64 1.30
CA GLY A 45 -2.61 -3.74 -0.04
C GLY A 45 -3.60 -4.15 -1.14
N LEU A 46 -4.78 -4.63 -0.75
CA LEU A 46 -5.93 -4.93 -1.62
C LEU A 46 -6.79 -3.69 -1.89
N LEU A 47 -6.63 -2.59 -1.15
CA LEU A 47 -7.37 -1.36 -1.46
C LEU A 47 -6.98 -0.86 -2.86
N PRO A 48 -7.97 -0.46 -3.67
CA PRO A 48 -7.70 0.10 -4.98
C PRO A 48 -6.86 1.36 -4.80
N LYS A 49 -5.82 1.49 -5.64
CA LYS A 49 -5.06 2.73 -5.80
C LYS A 49 -6.06 3.81 -6.17
N ARG A 50 -6.50 4.57 -5.16
CA ARG A 50 -7.20 5.82 -5.39
C ARG A 50 -6.20 6.67 -6.15
N SER A 51 -6.39 6.71 -7.45
CA SER A 51 -6.02 7.83 -8.30
C SER A 51 -6.71 9.05 -7.71
N HIS A 52 -6.17 9.59 -6.63
CA HIS A 52 -6.31 11.02 -6.40
C HIS A 52 -5.56 11.64 -7.56
N GLU A 53 -6.29 11.99 -8.61
CA GLU A 53 -5.94 13.12 -9.43
C GLU A 53 -6.17 14.33 -8.50
N PRO A 54 -5.13 14.91 -7.87
CA PRO A 54 -5.32 16.14 -7.11
C PRO A 54 -5.87 17.26 -8.00
N GLU A 55 -5.73 17.14 -9.33
CA GLU A 55 -6.25 18.09 -10.32
C GLU A 55 -7.79 18.12 -10.38
N ALA A 56 -8.49 17.03 -10.04
CA ALA A 56 -9.96 16.99 -10.06
C ALA A 56 -10.61 17.72 -8.87
N LEU A 57 -9.87 17.92 -7.76
CA LEU A 57 -10.32 18.70 -6.60
C LEU A 57 -9.99 20.20 -6.72
N PHE A 58 -9.07 20.58 -7.61
CA PHE A 58 -8.68 21.97 -7.86
C PHE A 58 -9.05 22.47 -9.29
N GLY A 59 -9.79 21.68 -10.06
CA GLY A 59 -10.19 21.96 -11.45
C GLY A 59 -11.25 23.06 -11.65
N GLN A 60 -11.50 23.93 -10.67
CA GLN A 60 -12.31 25.15 -10.83
C GLN A 60 -11.65 26.36 -10.15
N GLY A 61 -10.34 26.56 -10.36
CA GLY A 61 -9.63 27.72 -9.82
C GLY A 61 -8.49 28.26 -10.67
N GLY A 62 -8.40 27.86 -11.95
CA GLY A 62 -7.31 28.25 -12.85
C GLY A 62 -7.80 28.90 -14.15
N GLN A 63 -8.89 29.67 -14.10
CA GLN A 63 -9.09 30.75 -15.07
C GLN A 63 -8.31 31.97 -14.56
N LEU A 64 -7.57 32.62 -15.47
CA LEU A 64 -6.83 33.89 -15.32
C LEU A 64 -5.33 33.74 -14.98
N CYS A 65 -4.53 33.47 -16.00
CA CYS A 65 -3.49 34.38 -16.52
C CYS A 65 -2.82 33.76 -17.75
#